data_AF-A0A7C6ZG40-F1
#
_entry.id   AF-A0A7C6ZG40-F1
#
_cell.length_a   1.000
_cell.length_b   1.000
_cell.length_c   1.000
_cell.angle_alpha   90.00
_cell.angle_beta   90.00
_cell.angle_gamma   90.00
#
_symmetry.space_group_name_H-M   'P 1'
#
loop_
_entity.id
_entity.type
_entity.pdbx_description
1 polymer ?
#
loop_
_entity_poly.entity_id
_entity_poly.type
_entity_poly.pdbx_seq_one_letter_code
_entity_poly.pdbx_strand_id
1 'polypeptide(L)'
;MHVIYHCPQHSYSAAVAAAIHLELLPPDRKPSPRTILEIVDYFAWPGAERGSIYPAGADGEGNRVYLLPRSFSLTILQNVVTGFTRILGGDVGELSLVDASLPGRHWHRANRLFSSLAWLTGSRFLPVLEINNIYFALVKLVEGQRRQQHFRGKGKWF
;
A
#
# COMPACT_ATOMS: atom_id res chain seq x y z
N MET A 1 16.23 1.81 -0.14
CA MET A 1 15.20 2.88 -0.23
C MET A 1 14.09 2.62 0.79
N HIS A 2 13.29 3.62 1.15
CA HIS A 2 12.08 3.48 1.96
C HIS A 2 10.82 3.63 1.08
N VAL A 3 9.96 2.62 1.06
CA VAL A 3 8.73 2.59 0.25
C VAL A 3 7.53 2.56 1.17
N ILE A 4 6.66 3.55 1.08
CA ILE A 4 5.45 3.64 1.91
C ILE A 4 4.23 3.51 1.02
N TYR A 5 3.53 2.38 1.13
CA TYR A 5 2.24 2.18 0.50
C TYR A 5 1.13 2.78 1.36
N HIS A 6 0.29 3.63 0.77
CA HIS A 6 -0.82 4.27 1.47
C HIS A 6 -2.14 4.21 0.71
N CYS A 7 -3.25 4.25 1.44
CA CYS A 7 -4.61 4.31 0.89
C CYS A 7 -5.55 5.12 1.81
N PRO A 8 -6.51 5.91 1.29
CA PRO A 8 -7.47 6.71 2.07
C PRO A 8 -8.46 5.94 2.95
N GLN A 9 -8.72 4.65 2.67
CA GLN A 9 -9.71 3.84 3.40
C GLN A 9 -9.34 2.35 3.30
N HIS A 10 -9.59 1.57 4.37
CA HIS A 10 -9.35 0.12 4.52
C HIS A 10 -8.09 -0.36 3.78
N SER A 11 -7.01 -0.57 4.55
CA SER A 11 -5.64 -0.81 4.10
C SER A 11 -5.42 -2.01 3.17
N TYR A 12 -6.45 -2.67 2.67
CA TYR A 12 -6.36 -3.92 1.93
C TYR A 12 -5.55 -3.74 0.65
N SER A 13 -5.76 -2.64 -0.10
CA SER A 13 -4.97 -2.39 -1.32
C SER A 13 -3.51 -2.06 -1.01
N ALA A 14 -3.24 -1.28 0.04
CA ALA A 14 -1.89 -0.97 0.48
C ALA A 14 -1.18 -2.22 1.01
N ALA A 15 -1.86 -3.03 1.82
CA ALA A 15 -1.38 -4.29 2.37
C ALA A 15 -1.07 -5.30 1.26
N VAL A 16 -1.97 -5.44 0.29
CA VAL A 16 -1.77 -6.33 -0.86
C VAL A 16 -0.65 -5.82 -1.77
N ALA A 17 -0.54 -4.51 -2.01
CA ALA A 17 0.57 -3.94 -2.76
C ALA A 17 1.92 -4.17 -2.05
N ALA A 18 1.97 -3.98 -0.73
CA ALA A 18 3.15 -4.30 0.06
C ALA A 18 3.47 -5.80 0.04
N ALA A 19 2.47 -6.67 0.10
CA ALA A 19 2.66 -8.12 0.00
C ALA A 19 3.22 -8.55 -1.37
N ILE A 20 2.73 -7.95 -2.46
CA ILE A 20 3.30 -8.17 -3.81
C ILE A 20 4.74 -7.65 -3.86
N HIS A 21 5.00 -6.47 -3.30
CA HIS A 21 6.36 -5.90 -3.26
C HIS A 21 7.32 -6.76 -2.44
N LEU A 22 6.84 -7.40 -1.37
CA LEU A 22 7.61 -8.31 -0.53
C LEU A 22 7.62 -9.75 -1.06
N GLU A 23 7.08 -10.00 -2.25
CA GLU A 23 7.05 -11.32 -2.90
C GLU A 23 6.26 -12.38 -2.11
N LEU A 24 5.40 -11.93 -1.20
CA LEU A 24 4.45 -12.77 -0.46
C LEU A 24 3.24 -13.17 -1.32
N LEU A 25 3.00 -12.42 -2.40
CA LEU A 25 1.92 -12.68 -3.36
C LEU A 25 2.46 -12.78 -4.79
N PRO A 26 1.95 -13.72 -5.61
CA PRO A 26 2.50 -13.99 -6.93
C PRO A 26 2.09 -12.92 -7.96
N PRO A 27 3.01 -12.37 -8.76
CA PRO A 27 2.67 -11.31 -9.73
C PRO A 27 1.94 -11.85 -10.97
N ASP A 28 2.12 -13.13 -11.29
CA ASP A 28 1.68 -13.79 -12.52
C ASP A 28 0.28 -14.40 -12.45
N ARG A 29 -0.29 -14.54 -11.25
CA ARG A 29 -1.62 -15.14 -11.04
C ARG A 29 -2.38 -14.48 -9.90
N LYS A 30 -3.71 -14.55 -9.95
CA LYS A 30 -4.55 -14.07 -8.86
C LYS A 30 -4.52 -15.06 -7.69
N PRO A 31 -4.23 -14.60 -6.45
CA PRO A 31 -4.35 -15.43 -5.26
C PRO A 31 -5.81 -15.76 -4.95
N SER A 32 -6.03 -16.80 -4.15
CA SER A 32 -7.38 -17.13 -3.70
C SER A 32 -7.94 -16.01 -2.79
N PRO A 33 -9.27 -15.83 -2.71
CA PRO A 33 -9.88 -14.89 -1.77
C PRO A 33 -9.43 -15.10 -0.32
N ARG A 34 -9.22 -16.36 0.09
CA ARG A 34 -8.72 -16.72 1.41
C ARG A 34 -7.29 -16.21 1.63
N THR A 35 -6.41 -16.40 0.65
CA THR A 35 -5.02 -15.91 0.70
C THR A 35 -4.97 -14.39 0.78
N ILE A 36 -5.85 -13.68 0.03
CA ILE A 36 -5.97 -12.22 0.15
C ILE A 36 -6.37 -11.83 1.57
N LEU A 37 -7.34 -12.53 2.15
CA LEU A 37 -7.81 -12.27 3.50
C LEU A 37 -6.70 -12.50 4.55
N GLU A 38 -5.96 -13.61 4.45
CA GLU A 38 -4.84 -13.93 5.33
C GLU A 38 -3.73 -12.87 5.27
N ILE A 39 -3.40 -12.37 4.07
CA ILE A 39 -2.46 -11.25 3.90
C ILE A 39 -2.98 -9.98 4.55
N VAL A 40 -4.26 -9.67 4.29
CA VAL A 40 -4.87 -8.49 4.88
C VAL A 40 -4.89 -8.58 6.40
N ASP A 41 -5.18 -9.75 6.97
CA ASP A 41 -5.17 -10.00 8.40
C ASP A 41 -3.77 -9.92 9.00
N TYR A 42 -2.77 -10.45 8.31
CA TYR A 42 -1.37 -10.33 8.69
C TYR A 42 -0.94 -8.86 8.83
N PHE A 43 -1.43 -7.99 7.93
CA PHE A 43 -1.18 -6.55 7.99
C PHE A 43 -2.24 -5.75 8.77
N ALA A 44 -3.35 -6.37 9.17
CA ALA A 44 -4.40 -5.75 9.98
C ALA A 44 -3.98 -5.81 11.43
N TRP A 45 -3.19 -4.83 11.86
CA TRP A 45 -2.77 -4.76 13.25
C TRP A 45 -3.98 -4.37 14.10
N PRO A 46 -4.41 -5.20 15.07
CA PRO A 46 -5.41 -4.79 16.04
C PRO A 46 -4.87 -3.56 16.77
N GLY A 47 -5.49 -2.39 16.54
CA GLY A 47 -5.01 -1.12 17.10
C GLY A 47 -4.12 -0.29 16.19
N ALA A 48 -4.07 -0.56 14.87
CA ALA A 48 -3.41 0.35 13.92
C ALA A 48 -4.03 1.76 14.00
N GLU A 49 -3.36 2.67 14.68
CA GLU A 49 -3.68 4.09 14.68
C GLU A 49 -3.54 4.66 13.27
N ARG A 50 -4.57 5.40 12.84
CA ARG A 50 -4.55 6.14 11.58
C ARG A 50 -3.47 7.21 11.65
N GLY A 51 -2.62 7.27 10.62
CA GLY A 51 -1.52 8.23 10.55
C GLY A 51 -0.16 7.72 11.02
N SER A 52 -0.09 6.50 11.56
CA SER A 52 1.17 5.85 11.90
C SER A 52 1.72 5.06 10.71
N ILE A 53 3.04 5.08 10.55
CA ILE A 53 3.77 4.31 9.53
C ILE A 53 4.19 2.98 10.15
N TYR A 54 3.75 1.88 9.56
CA TYR A 54 4.03 0.52 10.05
C TYR A 54 5.09 -0.15 9.19
N PRO A 55 6.14 -0.75 9.78
CA PRO A 55 7.09 -1.55 9.02
C PRO A 55 6.42 -2.83 8.53
N ALA A 56 6.54 -3.11 7.24
CA ALA A 56 6.01 -4.31 6.60
C ALA A 56 7.10 -5.37 6.34
N GLY A 57 8.32 -4.94 6.00
CA GLY A 57 9.44 -5.84 5.75
C GLY A 57 10.55 -5.20 4.91
N ALA A 58 11.46 -6.03 4.41
CA ALA A 58 12.43 -5.64 3.40
C ALA A 58 12.28 -6.55 2.18
N ASP A 59 12.41 -5.99 0.98
CA ASP A 59 12.42 -6.76 -0.26
C ASP A 59 13.80 -7.41 -0.53
N GLY A 60 13.90 -8.19 -1.61
CA GLY A 60 15.15 -8.85 -2.01
C GLY A 60 16.28 -7.89 -2.41
N GLU A 61 15.99 -6.60 -2.63
CA GLU A 61 16.97 -5.55 -2.95
C GLU A 61 17.37 -4.71 -1.72
N GLY A 62 16.84 -5.04 -0.53
CA GLY A 62 17.11 -4.33 0.72
C GLY A 62 16.30 -3.04 0.90
N ASN A 63 15.27 -2.80 0.08
CA ASN A 63 14.33 -1.70 0.28
C ASN A 63 13.40 -2.01 1.45
N ARG A 64 13.24 -1.05 2.36
CA ARG A 64 12.33 -1.16 3.49
C ARG A 64 10.93 -0.75 3.05
N VAL A 65 9.98 -1.65 3.23
CA VAL A 65 8.57 -1.46 2.86
C VAL A 65 7.76 -1.14 4.11
N TYR A 66 6.85 -0.18 3.97
CA TYR A 66 6.00 0.31 5.03
C TYR A 66 4.56 0.46 4.55
N LEU A 67 3.65 0.44 5.52
CA LEU A 67 2.22 0.67 5.34
C LEU A 67 1.80 1.93 6.09
N LEU A 68 1.00 2.77 5.44
CA LEU A 68 0.42 3.94 6.06
C LEU A 68 -1.10 4.00 5.79
N PRO A 69 -1.93 3.53 6.74
CA PRO A 69 -3.35 3.81 6.71
C PRO A 69 -3.58 5.30 6.98
N ARG A 70 -4.11 6.03 5.99
CA ARG A 70 -4.39 7.46 6.11
C ARG A 70 -5.86 7.76 5.91
N SER A 71 -6.36 8.79 6.58
CA SER A 71 -7.66 9.41 6.30
C SER A 71 -7.53 10.89 5.87
N PHE A 72 -6.30 11.40 5.80
CA PHE A 72 -5.97 12.79 5.50
C PHE A 72 -5.47 12.96 4.05
N SER A 73 -5.38 14.21 3.61
CA SER A 73 -4.98 14.58 2.24
C SER A 73 -3.58 14.06 1.88
N LEU A 74 -3.43 13.59 0.63
CA LEU A 74 -2.15 13.19 0.07
C LEU A 74 -1.13 14.33 0.10
N THR A 75 -1.57 15.56 -0.17
CA THR A 75 -0.70 16.74 -0.16
C THR A 75 -0.15 16.99 1.25
N ILE A 76 -0.98 16.83 2.28
CA ILE A 76 -0.54 16.96 3.67
C ILE A 76 0.50 15.88 3.98
N LEU A 77 0.24 14.63 3.59
CA LEU A 77 1.18 13.54 3.78
C LEU A 77 2.54 13.83 3.13
N GLN A 78 2.54 14.22 1.86
CA GLN A 78 3.76 14.52 1.12
C GLN A 78 4.56 15.64 1.78
N ASN A 79 3.89 16.72 2.17
CA ASN A 79 4.54 17.86 2.82
C ASN A 79 5.12 17.49 4.18
N VAL A 80 4.37 16.75 5.01
CA VAL A 80 4.81 16.33 6.34
C VAL A 80 6.01 15.41 6.22
N VAL A 81 5.94 14.33 5.43
CA VAL A 81 7.03 13.36 5.36
C VAL A 81 8.26 14.00 4.70
N THR A 82 8.10 14.80 3.65
CA THR A 82 9.23 15.52 3.02
C THR A 82 9.87 16.51 3.99
N GLY A 83 9.06 17.26 4.73
CA GLY A 83 9.53 18.22 5.73
C GLY A 83 10.32 17.54 6.85
N PHE A 84 9.76 16.48 7.44
CA PHE A 84 10.43 15.71 8.50
C PHE A 84 11.71 15.04 8.00
N THR A 85 11.70 14.43 6.81
CA THR A 85 12.92 13.84 6.22
C THR A 85 14.02 14.89 6.09
N ARG A 86 13.70 16.10 5.63
CA ARG A 86 14.67 17.20 5.54
C ARG A 86 15.18 17.66 6.91
N ILE A 87 14.29 17.79 7.90
CA ILE A 87 14.66 18.20 9.27
C ILE A 87 15.60 17.18 9.91
N LEU A 88 15.37 15.89 9.68
CA LEU A 88 16.17 14.80 10.21
C LEU A 88 17.47 14.54 9.41
N GLY A 89 17.76 15.36 8.39
CA GLY A 89 18.95 15.20 7.55
C GLY A 89 18.91 14.03 6.56
N GLY A 90 17.73 13.46 6.32
CA GLY A 90 17.53 12.37 5.36
C GLY A 90 17.46 12.86 3.91
N ASP A 91 17.79 11.99 2.98
CA ASP A 91 17.62 12.22 1.54
C ASP A 91 16.17 11.92 1.13
N VAL A 92 15.44 12.95 0.69
CA VAL A 92 14.07 12.82 0.18
C VAL A 92 14.03 11.90 -1.06
N GLY A 93 15.14 11.79 -1.80
CA GLY A 93 15.31 10.86 -2.91
C GLY A 93 15.22 9.39 -2.50
N GLU A 94 15.47 9.07 -1.22
CA GLU A 94 15.42 7.72 -0.66
C GLU A 94 14.03 7.33 -0.14
N LEU A 95 13.05 8.24 -0.24
CA LEU A 95 11.67 8.00 0.14
C LEU A 95 10.77 7.91 -1.10
N SER A 96 9.90 6.90 -1.12
CA SER A 96 8.86 6.71 -2.12
C SER A 96 7.49 6.59 -1.43
N LEU A 97 6.61 7.55 -1.69
CA LEU A 97 5.21 7.49 -1.27
C LEU A 97 4.37 6.94 -2.43
N VAL A 98 3.74 5.77 -2.23
CA VAL A 98 3.04 5.05 -3.28
C VAL A 98 1.55 5.01 -2.96
N ASP A 99 0.75 5.63 -3.82
CA ASP A 99 -0.71 5.58 -3.69
C ASP A 99 -1.25 4.25 -4.22
N ALA A 100 -1.71 3.41 -3.31
CA ALA A 100 -2.37 2.14 -3.62
C ALA A 100 -3.90 2.29 -3.78
N SER A 101 -4.42 3.52 -3.80
CA SER A 101 -5.81 3.79 -4.20
C SER A 101 -5.90 3.81 -5.73
N LEU A 102 -5.97 2.62 -6.32
CA LEU A 102 -6.18 2.50 -7.76
C LEU A 102 -7.57 2.98 -8.16
N PRO A 103 -7.74 3.54 -9.37
CA PRO A 103 -9.00 4.15 -9.78
C PRO A 103 -10.09 3.11 -10.04
N GLY A 104 -10.94 2.89 -9.03
CA GLY A 104 -12.25 2.24 -9.12
C GLY A 104 -13.37 3.24 -8.78
N ARG A 105 -13.36 4.41 -9.44
CA ARG A 105 -14.08 5.64 -9.02
C ARG A 105 -15.61 5.49 -8.89
N HIS A 106 -16.21 4.48 -9.52
CA HIS A 106 -17.65 4.19 -9.48
C HIS A 106 -18.02 3.26 -8.33
N TRP A 107 -17.14 2.30 -8.00
CA TRP A 107 -17.37 1.34 -6.92
C TRP A 107 -17.19 2.00 -5.55
N HIS A 108 -16.24 2.92 -5.38
CA HIS A 108 -15.97 3.59 -4.10
C HIS A 108 -17.17 4.33 -3.47
N ARG A 109 -18.12 4.86 -4.26
CA ARG A 109 -19.33 5.50 -3.71
C ARG A 109 -20.38 4.48 -3.27
N ALA A 110 -20.58 3.42 -4.04
CA ALA A 110 -21.46 2.31 -3.66
C ALA A 110 -20.89 1.58 -2.44
N ASN A 111 -19.59 1.26 -2.46
CA ASN A 111 -18.91 0.55 -1.38
C ASN A 111 -18.84 1.36 -0.08
N ARG A 112 -19.02 2.68 -0.08
CA ARG A 112 -19.08 3.49 1.16
C ARG A 112 -20.33 3.19 2.01
N LEU A 113 -21.44 2.84 1.36
CA LEU A 113 -22.67 2.38 2.00
C LEU A 113 -22.62 0.89 2.36
N PHE A 114 -21.94 0.08 1.53
CA PHE A 114 -21.80 -1.36 1.77
C PHE A 114 -20.69 -1.71 2.78
N SER A 115 -19.61 -0.93 2.89
CA SER A 115 -18.54 -1.17 3.87
C SER A 115 -18.99 -0.90 5.31
N SER A 116 -19.90 0.08 5.51
CA SER A 116 -20.57 0.26 6.80
C SER A 116 -21.50 -0.91 7.14
N LEU A 117 -22.14 -1.50 6.13
CA LEU A 117 -22.98 -2.69 6.30
C LEU A 117 -22.15 -3.98 6.47
N ALA A 118 -20.98 -4.05 5.85
CA ALA A 118 -20.01 -5.15 5.98
C ALA A 118 -19.35 -5.17 7.37
N TRP A 119 -19.12 -3.99 7.98
CA TRP A 119 -18.76 -3.92 9.39
C TRP A 119 -19.89 -4.46 10.28
N LEU A 120 -21.14 -4.05 10.02
CA LEU A 120 -22.31 -4.50 10.78
C LEU A 120 -22.60 -6.01 10.61
N THR A 121 -22.27 -6.59 9.46
CA THR A 121 -22.46 -8.02 9.15
C THR A 121 -21.19 -8.87 9.30
N GLY A 122 -20.06 -8.27 9.69
CA GLY A 122 -18.75 -8.93 9.78
C GLY A 122 -18.19 -9.46 8.45
N SER A 123 -18.80 -9.11 7.31
CA SER A 123 -18.51 -9.75 6.03
C SER A 123 -17.34 -9.07 5.31
N ARG A 124 -16.13 -9.62 5.46
CA ARG A 124 -14.91 -9.18 4.74
C ARG A 124 -14.87 -9.58 3.26
N PHE A 125 -15.98 -10.08 2.74
CA PHE A 125 -16.10 -10.65 1.40
C PHE A 125 -16.01 -9.59 0.30
N LEU A 126 -16.70 -8.45 0.45
CA LEU A 126 -16.74 -7.41 -0.58
C LEU A 126 -15.38 -6.72 -0.81
N PRO A 127 -14.62 -6.34 0.24
CA PRO A 127 -13.27 -5.81 0.05
C PRO A 127 -12.32 -6.79 -0.63
N VAL A 128 -12.41 -8.09 -0.31
CA VAL A 128 -11.58 -9.12 -0.94
C VAL A 128 -11.90 -9.29 -2.43
N LEU A 129 -13.19 -9.24 -2.80
CA LEU A 129 -13.60 -9.25 -4.21
C LEU A 129 -13.07 -8.02 -4.97
N GLU A 130 -13.10 -6.85 -4.34
CA GLU A 130 -12.52 -5.63 -4.92
C GLU A 130 -11.03 -5.81 -5.20
N ILE A 131 -10.25 -6.30 -4.22
CA ILE A 131 -8.83 -6.62 -4.41
C ILE A 131 -8.63 -7.61 -5.55
N ASN A 132 -9.41 -8.68 -5.60
CA ASN A 132 -9.28 -9.68 -6.66
C ASN A 132 -9.52 -9.09 -8.06
N ASN A 133 -10.39 -8.09 -8.18
CA ASN A 133 -10.65 -7.39 -9.45
C ASN A 133 -9.50 -6.45 -9.84
N ILE A 134 -8.91 -5.74 -8.87
CA ILE A 134 -7.81 -4.78 -9.12
C ILE A 134 -6.40 -5.39 -9.00
N TYR A 135 -6.29 -6.69 -8.71
CA TYR A 135 -5.03 -7.35 -8.37
C TYR A 135 -3.90 -7.07 -9.36
N PHE A 136 -4.13 -7.29 -10.66
CA PHE A 136 -3.10 -7.04 -11.67
C PHE A 136 -2.76 -5.57 -11.85
N ALA A 137 -3.68 -4.67 -11.51
CA ALA A 137 -3.37 -3.24 -11.50
C ALA A 137 -2.46 -2.90 -10.30
N LEU A 138 -2.60 -3.59 -9.15
CA LEU A 138 -1.66 -3.49 -8.04
C LEU A 138 -0.28 -4.07 -8.41
N VAL A 139 -0.24 -5.20 -9.12
CA VAL A 139 1.01 -5.76 -9.64
C VAL A 139 1.72 -4.75 -10.53
N LYS A 140 1.01 -4.17 -11.51
CA LYS A 140 1.58 -3.13 -12.39
C LYS A 140 2.07 -1.89 -11.63
N LEU A 141 1.36 -1.48 -10.57
CA LEU A 141 1.77 -0.38 -9.71
C LEU A 141 3.10 -0.70 -9.01
N VAL A 142 3.23 -1.90 -8.45
CA VAL A 142 4.44 -2.36 -7.74
C VAL A 142 5.61 -2.51 -8.72
N GLU A 143 5.41 -3.10 -9.89
CA GLU A 143 6.44 -3.22 -10.91
C GLU A 143 6.91 -1.85 -11.42
N GLY A 144 5.98 -0.93 -11.66
CA GLY A 144 6.30 0.45 -12.04
C GLY A 144 7.14 1.15 -10.98
N GLN A 145 6.81 0.92 -9.71
CA GLN A 145 7.55 1.44 -8.58
C GLN A 145 8.97 0.85 -8.52
N ARG A 146 9.13 -0.49 -8.55
CA ARG A 146 10.44 -1.17 -8.56
C ARG A 146 11.35 -0.65 -9.68
N ARG A 147 10.79 -0.46 -10.89
CA ARG A 147 11.55 0.14 -12.02
C ARG A 147 12.08 1.53 -11.70
N GLN A 148 11.26 2.41 -11.10
CA GLN A 148 11.69 3.75 -10.71
C GLN A 148 12.82 3.71 -9.67
N GLN A 149 12.81 2.73 -8.75
CA GLN A 149 13.89 2.54 -7.78
C GLN A 149 15.19 2.13 -8.46
N HIS A 150 15.12 1.17 -9.39
CA HIS A 150 16.29 0.71 -10.15
C HIS A 150 16.97 1.85 -10.91
N PHE A 151 16.17 2.72 -11.55
CA PHE A 151 16.71 3.92 -12.21
C PHE A 151 17.34 4.90 -11.23
N ARG A 152 16.72 5.13 -10.06
CA ARG A 152 17.26 6.01 -9.02
C ARG A 152 18.53 5.45 -8.37
N GLY A 153 18.63 4.13 -8.18
CA GLY A 153 19.82 3.46 -7.65
C GLY A 153 21.02 3.53 -8.60
N LYS A 154 20.78 3.51 -9.92
CA LYS A 154 21.84 3.64 -10.94
C LYS A 154 22.33 5.08 -11.17
N GLY A 155 21.53 6.08 -10.81
CA GLY A 155 21.89 7.50 -10.95
C GLY A 155 22.85 8.04 -9.87
N LYS A 156 23.33 7.21 -8.93
CA LYS A 156 24.28 7.59 -7.86
C LYS A 156 25.76 7.34 -8.23
N TRP A 157 26.13 7.30 -9.51
CA TRP A 157 27.53 7.22 -9.95
C TRP A 157 27.96 8.49 -10.68
N PHE A 158 28.89 9.22 -10.02
CA PHE A 158 29.65 10.42 -10.40
C PHE A 158 28.90 11.75 -10.54
#